data_AF-A0A1E4I9F7-F1
#
_entry.id   AF-A0A1E4I9F7-F1
#
_cell.length_a   1.000
_cell.length_b   1.000
_cell.length_c   1.000
_cell.angle_alpha   90.00
_cell.angle_beta   90.00
_cell.angle_gamma   90.00
#
_symmetry.space_group_name_H-M   'P 1'
#
loop_
_entity.id
_entity.type
_entity.pdbx_description
1 polymer ?
#
loop_
_entity_poly.entity_id
_entity_poly.type
_entity_poly.pdbx_seq_one_letter_code
_entity_poly.pdbx_strand_id
1 'polypeptide(L)'
;MDLARNAPGIGVSYEAARRRQAEGLGADRSWRVGADGEVAVGEVLAELTKVSRWDRLRGRPPSWWVLHSVPLGDGRGRVRGDVDHVLIGPPGVITINSKHHRAGRLTLDGEQLVVNGHLTEYVRKARREAERAAQFLRPALAGAGTPELAARVAVRPMLAIVGGRLLISRWAPGVTVVMTRQLLHAVRSIPAVLDAAEVATVYEVARRSTTWNPGASS
;
A
#
# COMPACT_ATOMS: atom_id res chain seq x y z
N MET A 1 6.32 14.16 -10.05
CA MET A 1 7.35 13.62 -9.14
C MET A 1 7.42 12.11 -9.31
N ASP A 2 8.61 11.53 -9.13
CA ASP A 2 8.85 10.09 -9.19
C ASP A 2 8.79 9.47 -7.78
N LEU A 3 7.74 8.69 -7.52
CA LEU A 3 7.44 8.05 -6.23
C LEU A 3 8.40 6.89 -5.91
N ALA A 4 9.18 6.41 -6.88
CA ALA A 4 10.20 5.39 -6.63
C ALA A 4 11.30 5.85 -5.64
N ARG A 5 11.39 7.16 -5.39
CA ARG A 5 12.33 7.78 -4.46
C ARG A 5 11.81 7.90 -3.04
N ASN A 6 10.53 7.59 -2.80
CA ASN A 6 9.94 7.70 -1.47
C ASN A 6 10.45 6.58 -0.56
N ALA A 7 10.83 6.95 0.66
CA ALA A 7 11.13 5.99 1.72
C ALA A 7 9.84 5.60 2.48
N PRO A 8 9.75 4.38 3.04
CA PRO A 8 8.64 4.02 3.93
C PRO A 8 8.57 4.98 5.13
N GLY A 9 7.35 5.33 5.59
CA GLY A 9 7.17 6.21 6.75
C GLY A 9 7.37 7.71 6.49
N ILE A 10 7.71 8.13 5.26
CA ILE A 10 7.98 9.55 4.97
C ILE A 10 6.72 10.43 5.08
N GLY A 11 5.57 9.92 4.62
CA GLY A 11 4.27 10.60 4.73
C GLY A 11 3.87 10.86 6.19
N VAL A 12 3.95 9.82 7.02
CA VAL A 12 3.68 9.93 8.46
C VAL A 12 4.67 10.83 9.18
N SER A 13 5.95 10.80 8.79
CA SER A 13 6.97 11.67 9.39
C SER A 13 6.69 13.16 9.11
N TYR A 14 6.21 13.49 7.91
CA TYR A 14 5.80 14.85 7.55
C TYR A 14 4.55 15.29 8.34
N GLU A 15 3.55 14.42 8.48
CA GLU A 15 2.34 14.74 9.25
C GLU A 15 2.63 14.87 10.76
N ALA A 16 3.51 14.03 11.30
CA ALA A 16 4.02 14.10 12.66
C ALA A 16 4.75 15.43 12.93
N ALA A 17 5.60 15.88 12.00
CA ALA A 17 6.31 17.15 12.11
C ALA A 17 5.34 18.35 12.08
N ARG A 18 4.37 18.33 11.16
CA ARG A 18 3.34 19.38 11.07
C ARG A 18 2.50 19.49 12.35
N ARG A 19 2.07 18.35 12.91
CA ARG A 19 1.30 18.31 14.16
C ARG A 19 2.12 18.74 15.37
N ARG A 20 3.40 18.37 15.44
CA ARG A 20 4.31 18.84 16.50
C ARG A 20 4.45 20.36 16.50
N GLN A 21 4.50 20.98 15.32
CA GLN A 21 4.51 22.44 15.18
C GLN A 21 3.17 23.09 15.56
N ALA A 22 2.04 22.43 15.26
CA ALA A 22 0.70 22.97 15.52
C ALA A 22 0.16 22.73 16.94
N GLU A 23 0.50 21.60 17.57
CA GLU A 23 -0.16 21.08 18.79
C GLU A 23 0.83 20.80 19.95
N GLY A 24 2.12 21.04 19.74
CA GLY A 24 3.15 20.96 20.79
C GLY A 24 3.83 19.59 20.96
N LEU A 25 4.70 19.49 21.97
CA LEU A 25 5.52 18.32 22.24
C LEU A 25 4.66 17.15 22.75
N GLY A 26 4.67 16.03 22.03
CA GLY A 26 3.98 14.79 22.41
C GLY A 26 2.71 14.46 21.62
N ALA A 27 2.20 15.39 20.81
CA ALA A 27 1.09 15.18 19.86
C ALA A 27 1.44 14.19 18.72
N ASP A 28 2.74 13.86 18.58
CA ASP A 28 3.28 12.98 17.56
C ASP A 28 3.41 11.51 17.98
N ARG A 29 3.05 11.15 19.23
CA ARG A 29 3.34 9.81 19.75
C ARG A 29 2.61 8.69 19.00
N SER A 30 1.34 8.89 18.67
CA SER A 30 0.56 7.94 17.85
C SER A 30 1.11 7.86 16.42
N TRP A 31 1.57 8.98 15.88
CA TRP A 31 2.17 9.07 14.55
C TRP A 31 3.53 8.39 14.47
N ARG A 32 4.38 8.51 15.50
CA ARG A 32 5.64 7.75 15.60
C ARG A 32 5.39 6.24 15.60
N VAL A 33 4.40 5.78 16.36
CA VAL A 33 4.01 4.36 16.34
C VAL A 33 3.53 3.94 14.95
N GLY A 34 2.77 4.81 14.26
CA GLY A 34 2.38 4.61 12.86
C GLY A 34 3.60 4.47 11.93
N ALA A 35 4.56 5.41 12.01
CA ALA A 35 5.77 5.41 11.20
C ALA A 35 6.61 4.14 11.42
N ASP A 36 6.79 3.71 12.68
CA ASP A 36 7.49 2.46 13.01
C ASP A 36 6.82 1.25 12.32
N GLY A 37 5.48 1.27 12.23
CA GLY A 37 4.71 0.24 11.55
C GLY A 37 4.94 0.21 10.04
N GLU A 38 4.94 1.38 9.40
CA GLU A 38 5.20 1.53 7.97
C GLU A 38 6.63 1.14 7.61
N VAL A 39 7.61 1.53 8.43
CA VAL A 39 9.01 1.11 8.26
C VAL A 39 9.14 -0.40 8.36
N ALA A 40 8.57 -1.02 9.40
CA ALA A 40 8.62 -2.47 9.58
C ALA A 40 7.97 -3.24 8.42
N VAL A 41 6.85 -2.76 7.89
CA VAL A 41 6.21 -3.36 6.70
C VAL A 41 7.06 -3.12 5.45
N GLY A 42 7.62 -1.92 5.28
CA GLY A 42 8.51 -1.58 4.18
C GLY A 42 9.75 -2.48 4.11
N GLU A 43 10.39 -2.75 5.26
CA GLU A 43 11.53 -3.67 5.36
C GLU A 43 11.17 -5.09 4.93
N VAL A 44 10.01 -5.60 5.37
CA VAL A 44 9.54 -6.92 4.94
C VAL A 44 9.25 -6.95 3.43
N LEU A 45 8.65 -5.89 2.87
CA LEU A 45 8.38 -5.81 1.43
C LEU A 45 9.66 -5.69 0.60
N ALA A 46 10.73 -5.11 1.13
CA ALA A 46 12.03 -5.04 0.45
C ALA A 46 12.60 -6.44 0.14
N GLU A 47 12.20 -7.48 0.88
CA GLU A 47 12.57 -8.86 0.59
C GLU A 47 11.97 -9.38 -0.73
N LEU A 48 10.82 -8.85 -1.17
CA LEU A 48 10.20 -9.23 -2.45
C LEU A 48 10.87 -8.56 -3.65
N THR A 49 11.39 -7.35 -3.47
CA THR A 49 11.94 -6.53 -4.55
C THR A 49 13.41 -6.86 -4.88
N LYS A 50 14.02 -7.76 -4.10
CA LYS A 50 15.38 -8.25 -4.35
C LYS A 50 15.47 -8.93 -5.72
N VAL A 51 16.33 -8.40 -6.58
CA VAL A 51 16.63 -8.99 -7.89
C VAL A 51 17.79 -9.96 -7.75
N SER A 52 17.58 -11.20 -8.22
CA SER A 52 18.65 -12.20 -8.24
C SER A 52 19.83 -11.68 -9.09
N ARG A 53 21.06 -12.11 -8.75
CA ARG A 53 22.25 -11.74 -9.53
C ARG A 53 22.10 -12.16 -10.99
N TRP A 54 21.48 -13.32 -11.23
CA TRP A 54 21.25 -13.86 -12.56
C TRP A 54 20.23 -13.04 -13.36
N ASP A 55 19.16 -12.58 -12.74
CA ASP A 55 18.18 -11.72 -13.42
C ASP A 55 18.79 -10.38 -13.82
N ARG A 56 19.63 -9.80 -12.95
CA ARG A 56 20.43 -8.61 -13.29
C ARG A 56 21.36 -8.85 -14.48
N LEU A 57 22.12 -9.94 -14.47
CA LEU A 57 23.04 -10.28 -15.56
C LEU A 57 22.31 -10.53 -16.89
N ARG A 58 21.07 -11.01 -16.85
CA ARG A 58 20.23 -11.26 -18.04
C ARG A 58 19.35 -10.07 -18.44
N GLY A 59 19.47 -8.92 -17.77
CA GLY A 59 18.63 -7.75 -18.03
C GLY A 59 17.14 -7.99 -17.76
N ARG A 60 16.78 -8.94 -16.90
CA ARG A 60 15.38 -9.23 -16.56
C ARG A 60 14.89 -8.24 -15.50
N PRO A 61 13.71 -7.64 -15.68
CA PRO A 61 13.17 -6.73 -14.69
C PRO A 61 12.85 -7.47 -13.38
N PRO A 62 12.85 -6.77 -12.23
CA PRO A 62 12.28 -7.28 -10.99
C PRO A 62 10.86 -7.82 -11.19
N SER A 63 10.57 -8.93 -10.51
CA SER A 63 9.20 -9.48 -10.47
C SER A 63 8.27 -8.70 -9.55
N TRP A 64 8.83 -7.92 -8.62
CA TRP A 64 8.08 -7.10 -7.67
C TRP A 64 8.69 -5.71 -7.56
N TRP A 65 7.81 -4.72 -7.38
CA TRP A 65 8.14 -3.34 -7.13
C TRP A 65 7.28 -2.80 -6.00
N VAL A 66 7.84 -1.90 -5.19
CA VAL A 66 7.10 -1.23 -4.12
C VAL A 66 7.25 0.28 -4.24
N LEU A 67 6.15 0.99 -4.03
CA LEU A 67 6.10 2.45 -3.88
C LEU A 67 5.61 2.77 -2.47
N HIS A 68 6.16 3.82 -1.87
CA HIS A 68 5.88 4.22 -0.50
C HIS A 68 5.18 5.59 -0.45
N SER A 69 4.30 5.79 0.54
CA SER A 69 3.58 7.04 0.77
C SER A 69 2.98 7.60 -0.53
N VAL A 70 2.17 6.76 -1.19
CA VAL A 70 1.56 7.08 -2.48
C VAL A 70 0.37 8.00 -2.24
N PRO A 71 0.41 9.26 -2.68
CA PRO A 71 -0.68 10.20 -2.43
C PRO A 71 -1.94 9.76 -3.18
N LEU A 72 -3.11 9.82 -2.56
CA LEU A 72 -4.39 9.63 -3.24
C LEU A 72 -5.17 10.94 -3.28
N GLY A 73 -5.37 11.47 -4.49
CA GLY A 73 -6.17 12.66 -4.74
C GLY A 73 -7.68 12.44 -4.65
N ASP A 74 -8.45 13.52 -4.74
CA ASP A 74 -9.91 13.49 -4.97
C ASP A 74 -10.32 13.64 -6.44
N GLY A 75 -9.34 13.62 -7.36
CA GLY A 75 -9.55 13.86 -8.79
C GLY A 75 -9.67 15.34 -9.15
N ARG A 76 -9.67 16.27 -8.18
CA ARG A 76 -9.67 17.73 -8.39
C ARG A 76 -8.33 18.37 -8.01
N GLY A 77 -7.27 17.56 -7.95
CA GLY A 77 -5.92 18.02 -7.59
C GLY A 77 -5.64 18.07 -6.09
N ARG A 78 -6.62 17.81 -5.21
CA ARG A 78 -6.41 17.86 -3.76
C ARG A 78 -6.10 16.47 -3.22
N VAL A 79 -4.96 16.33 -2.53
CA VAL A 79 -4.59 15.10 -1.81
C VAL A 79 -5.55 14.90 -0.63
N ARG A 80 -6.12 13.69 -0.50
CA ARG A 80 -7.06 13.31 0.57
C ARG A 80 -6.48 12.34 1.58
N GLY A 81 -5.27 11.86 1.32
CA GLY A 81 -4.53 10.94 2.14
C GLY A 81 -3.46 10.27 1.27
N ASP A 82 -2.80 9.30 1.85
CA ASP A 82 -1.80 8.47 1.21
C ASP A 82 -2.04 6.99 1.52
N VAL A 83 -1.55 6.14 0.63
CA VAL A 83 -1.42 4.70 0.86
C VAL A 83 0.02 4.42 1.26
N ASP A 84 0.20 3.80 2.43
CA ASP A 84 1.51 3.54 3.02
C ASP A 84 2.43 2.79 2.04
N HIS A 85 1.91 1.74 1.39
CA HIS A 85 2.62 0.99 0.35
C HIS A 85 1.74 0.57 -0.82
N VAL A 86 2.25 0.70 -2.03
CA VAL A 86 1.68 0.12 -3.26
C VAL A 86 2.65 -0.92 -3.79
N LEU A 87 2.29 -2.18 -3.66
CA LEU A 87 3.08 -3.31 -4.15
C LEU A 87 2.55 -3.72 -5.54
N ILE A 88 3.47 -3.86 -6.50
CA ILE A 88 3.16 -4.18 -7.89
C ILE A 88 3.94 -5.45 -8.23
N GLY A 89 3.25 -6.48 -8.73
CA GLY A 89 3.86 -7.76 -9.06
C GLY A 89 2.93 -8.68 -9.83
N PRO A 90 3.24 -9.99 -9.91
CA PRO A 90 2.51 -10.93 -10.77
C PRO A 90 0.99 -10.95 -10.52
N PRO A 91 0.47 -10.81 -9.29
CA PRO A 91 -0.97 -10.77 -9.06
C PRO A 91 -1.67 -9.47 -9.51
N GLY A 92 -0.94 -8.43 -9.90
CA GLY A 92 -1.44 -7.09 -10.11
C GLY A 92 -0.91 -6.11 -9.06
N VAL A 93 -1.78 -5.24 -8.57
CA VAL A 93 -1.44 -4.22 -7.58
C VAL A 93 -2.09 -4.55 -6.24
N ILE A 94 -1.35 -4.30 -5.15
CA ILE A 94 -1.84 -4.46 -3.78
C ILE A 94 -1.59 -3.14 -3.05
N THR A 95 -2.65 -2.51 -2.55
CA THR A 95 -2.53 -1.38 -1.62
C THR A 95 -2.42 -1.94 -0.21
N ILE A 96 -1.34 -1.60 0.49
CA ILE A 96 -1.05 -2.12 1.82
C ILE A 96 -1.06 -0.95 2.79
N ASN A 97 -1.97 -1.03 3.76
CA ASN A 97 -2.04 -0.14 4.90
C ASN A 97 -1.42 -0.85 6.11
N SER A 98 -0.49 -0.19 6.78
CA SER A 98 0.18 -0.63 7.98
C SER A 98 -0.61 -0.17 9.20
N LYS A 99 -0.88 -1.06 10.16
CA LYS A 99 -1.55 -0.74 11.42
C LYS A 99 -0.76 -1.34 12.57
N HIS A 100 -0.08 -0.46 13.31
CA HIS A 100 0.80 -0.85 14.40
C HIS A 100 0.11 -0.75 15.74
N HIS A 101 0.02 -1.90 16.43
CA HIS A 101 -0.48 -2.03 17.78
C HIS A 101 0.57 -2.73 18.64
N ARG A 102 1.19 -1.99 19.57
CA ARG A 102 2.30 -2.49 20.42
C ARG A 102 1.96 -3.79 21.14
N ALA A 103 0.73 -3.90 21.65
CA ALA A 103 0.19 -5.08 22.31
C ALA A 103 -1.34 -5.05 22.22
N GLY A 104 -1.95 -6.19 22.53
CA GLY A 104 -3.41 -6.31 22.63
C GLY A 104 -4.02 -7.26 21.63
N ARG A 105 -5.34 -7.37 21.72
CA ARG A 105 -6.15 -8.30 20.94
C ARG A 105 -6.86 -7.55 19.83
N LEU A 106 -6.66 -8.02 18.61
CA LEU A 106 -7.41 -7.61 17.44
C LEU A 106 -8.35 -8.74 17.05
N THR A 107 -9.62 -8.44 16.83
CA THR A 107 -10.59 -9.41 16.33
C THR A 107 -11.14 -8.93 15.00
N LEU A 108 -10.95 -9.73 13.96
CA LEU A 108 -11.57 -9.53 12.66
C LEU A 108 -12.89 -10.29 12.59
N ASP A 109 -13.99 -9.56 12.39
CA ASP A 109 -15.32 -10.09 12.11
C ASP A 109 -15.90 -9.42 10.85
N GLY A 110 -15.55 -9.98 9.68
CA GLY A 110 -15.99 -9.46 8.39
C GLY A 110 -15.39 -8.07 8.13
N GLU A 111 -16.26 -7.06 7.96
CA GLU A 111 -15.84 -5.67 7.73
C GLU A 111 -15.36 -4.95 9.00
N GLN A 112 -15.43 -5.61 10.15
CA GLN A 112 -15.12 -5.00 11.44
C GLN A 112 -13.80 -5.53 11.97
N LEU A 113 -12.83 -4.64 12.15
CA LEU A 113 -11.61 -4.92 12.91
C LEU A 113 -11.73 -4.23 14.26
N VAL A 114 -11.92 -5.01 15.31
CA VAL A 114 -12.02 -4.52 16.70
C VAL A 114 -10.64 -4.55 17.33
N VAL A 115 -10.18 -3.41 17.82
CA VAL A 115 -8.86 -3.26 18.46
C VAL A 115 -9.09 -2.91 19.93
N ASN A 116 -8.67 -3.79 20.85
CA ASN A 116 -8.81 -3.58 22.29
C ASN A 116 -10.23 -3.14 22.73
N GLY A 117 -11.26 -3.71 22.10
CA GLY A 117 -12.68 -3.41 22.39
C GLY A 117 -13.29 -2.27 21.58
N HIS A 118 -12.50 -1.55 20.78
CA HIS A 118 -12.99 -0.45 19.95
C HIS A 118 -13.13 -0.88 18.49
N LEU A 119 -14.31 -0.64 17.91
CA LEU A 119 -14.56 -0.84 16.49
C LEU A 119 -13.76 0.17 15.67
N THR A 120 -13.11 -0.29 14.60
CA THR A 120 -12.36 0.56 13.67
C THR A 120 -12.95 0.54 12.27
N GLU A 121 -12.59 1.53 11.46
CA GLU A 121 -12.95 1.60 10.04
C GLU A 121 -11.86 1.06 9.11
N TYR A 122 -10.84 0.38 9.62
CA TYR A 122 -9.64 0.05 8.85
C TYR A 122 -9.92 -0.76 7.58
N VAL A 123 -10.79 -1.78 7.68
CA VAL A 123 -11.15 -2.64 6.54
C VAL A 123 -11.88 -1.84 5.46
N ARG A 124 -12.89 -1.06 5.86
CA ARG A 124 -13.66 -0.21 4.94
C ARG A 124 -12.78 0.87 4.30
N LYS A 125 -11.87 1.47 5.06
CA LYS A 125 -10.93 2.48 4.56
C LYS A 125 -9.99 1.87 3.52
N ALA A 126 -9.36 0.74 3.82
CA ALA A 126 -8.46 0.05 2.89
C ALA A 126 -9.15 -0.31 1.57
N ARG A 127 -10.41 -0.78 1.64
CA ARG A 127 -11.23 -1.06 0.45
C ARG A 127 -11.43 0.19 -0.41
N ARG A 128 -11.91 1.28 0.18
CA ARG A 128 -12.14 2.55 -0.55
C ARG A 128 -10.86 3.09 -1.18
N GLU A 129 -9.73 2.94 -0.50
CA GLU A 129 -8.42 3.35 -1.03
C GLU A 129 -7.98 2.48 -2.21
N ALA A 130 -8.17 1.16 -2.15
CA ALA A 130 -7.90 0.28 -3.29
C ALA A 130 -8.81 0.58 -4.50
N GLU A 131 -10.10 0.82 -4.26
CA GLU A 131 -11.06 1.21 -5.30
C GLU A 131 -10.65 2.53 -5.97
N ARG A 132 -10.28 3.52 -5.16
CA ARG A 132 -9.79 4.81 -5.67
C ARG A 132 -8.46 4.68 -6.41
N ALA A 133 -7.53 3.88 -5.88
CA ALA A 133 -6.28 3.56 -6.56
C ALA A 133 -6.55 2.92 -7.94
N ALA A 134 -7.52 2.01 -8.05
CA ALA A 134 -7.93 1.45 -9.33
C ALA A 134 -8.54 2.49 -10.28
N GLN A 135 -9.38 3.39 -9.77
CA GLN A 135 -9.99 4.49 -10.54
C GLN A 135 -8.96 5.44 -11.14
N PHE A 136 -7.79 5.56 -10.52
CA PHE A 136 -6.69 6.39 -11.02
C PHE A 136 -5.71 5.62 -11.92
N LEU A 137 -5.32 4.42 -11.50
CA LEU A 137 -4.34 3.61 -12.23
C LEU A 137 -4.85 3.16 -13.59
N ARG A 138 -6.11 2.71 -13.69
CA ARG A 138 -6.64 2.14 -14.94
C ARG A 138 -6.71 3.17 -16.08
N PRO A 139 -7.28 4.38 -15.91
CA PRO A 139 -7.22 5.40 -16.96
C PRO A 139 -5.79 5.80 -17.33
N ALA A 140 -4.87 5.85 -16.36
CA ALA A 140 -3.47 6.17 -16.63
C ALA A 140 -2.78 5.09 -17.48
N LEU A 141 -3.06 3.80 -17.25
CA LEU A 141 -2.56 2.69 -18.07
C LEU A 141 -3.15 2.69 -19.48
N ALA A 142 -4.46 2.95 -19.60
CA ALA A 142 -5.12 3.08 -20.89
C ALA A 142 -4.53 4.25 -21.70
N GLY A 143 -4.35 5.41 -21.06
CA GLY A 143 -3.72 6.59 -21.67
C GLY A 143 -2.24 6.40 -22.01
N ALA A 144 -1.57 5.43 -21.39
CA ALA A 144 -0.21 5.01 -21.73
C ALA A 144 -0.16 3.98 -22.88
N GLY A 145 -1.29 3.69 -23.54
CA GLY A 145 -1.36 2.80 -24.70
C GLY A 145 -1.54 1.32 -24.36
N THR A 146 -2.02 0.99 -23.15
CA THR A 146 -2.23 -0.41 -22.72
C THR A 146 -3.65 -0.68 -22.18
N PRO A 147 -4.71 -0.43 -22.97
CA PRO A 147 -6.10 -0.53 -22.51
C PRO A 147 -6.50 -1.96 -22.07
N GLU A 148 -5.97 -3.00 -22.68
CA GLU A 148 -6.24 -4.40 -22.31
C GLU A 148 -5.64 -4.73 -20.94
N LEU A 149 -4.41 -4.27 -20.68
CA LEU A 149 -3.77 -4.37 -19.37
C LEU A 149 -4.55 -3.57 -18.32
N ALA A 150 -5.00 -2.36 -18.67
CA ALA A 150 -5.81 -1.53 -17.78
C ALA A 150 -7.13 -2.21 -17.37
N ALA A 151 -7.80 -2.92 -18.29
CA ALA A 151 -9.06 -3.59 -18.01
C ALA A 151 -8.93 -4.75 -17.02
N ARG A 152 -7.79 -5.47 -17.05
CA ARG A 152 -7.58 -6.68 -16.24
C ARG A 152 -6.69 -6.48 -15.01
N VAL A 153 -5.97 -5.36 -14.89
CA VAL A 153 -5.19 -5.09 -13.68
C VAL A 153 -6.11 -4.96 -12.47
N ALA A 154 -5.87 -5.81 -11.48
CA ALA A 154 -6.60 -5.81 -10.24
C ALA A 154 -5.82 -5.04 -9.17
N VAL A 155 -6.53 -4.23 -8.38
CA VAL A 155 -5.99 -3.52 -7.23
C VAL A 155 -6.64 -4.10 -5.98
N ARG A 156 -5.86 -4.74 -5.11
CA ARG A 156 -6.35 -5.48 -3.95
C ARG A 156 -6.00 -4.77 -2.64
N PRO A 157 -6.96 -4.55 -1.74
CA PRO A 157 -6.68 -3.98 -0.43
C PRO A 157 -6.08 -5.03 0.51
N MET A 158 -5.07 -4.61 1.25
CA MET A 158 -4.43 -5.40 2.30
C MET A 158 -4.15 -4.55 3.55
N LEU A 159 -4.44 -5.12 4.71
CA LEU A 159 -4.05 -4.59 6.02
C LEU A 159 -2.93 -5.44 6.60
N ALA A 160 -1.78 -4.81 6.85
CA ALA A 160 -0.65 -5.41 7.55
C ALA A 160 -0.68 -4.97 9.02
N ILE A 161 -0.93 -5.92 9.92
CA ILE A 161 -0.96 -5.70 11.36
C ILE A 161 0.43 -5.94 11.95
N VAL A 162 1.00 -4.87 12.51
CA VAL A 162 2.29 -4.90 13.21
C VAL A 162 2.02 -5.00 14.71
N GLY A 163 2.57 -6.02 15.36
CA GLY A 163 2.36 -6.27 16.80
C GLY A 163 0.96 -6.79 17.18
N GLY A 164 0.78 -7.09 18.47
CA GLY A 164 -0.47 -7.65 18.99
C GLY A 164 -0.79 -9.08 18.52
N ARG A 165 -2.05 -9.51 18.74
CA ARG A 165 -2.57 -10.81 18.32
C ARG A 165 -3.87 -10.63 17.54
N LEU A 166 -3.84 -11.00 16.26
CA LEU A 166 -5.03 -11.07 15.40
C LEU A 166 -5.75 -12.41 15.61
N LEU A 167 -7.04 -12.32 15.97
CA LEU A 167 -8.00 -13.40 15.98
C LEU A 167 -8.99 -13.17 14.84
N ILE A 168 -9.36 -14.24 14.17
CA ILE A 168 -10.24 -14.18 13.00
C ILE A 168 -11.51 -14.93 13.33
N SER A 169 -12.58 -14.19 13.60
CA SER A 169 -13.93 -14.74 13.75
C SER A 169 -14.56 -14.96 12.37
N ARG A 170 -14.36 -14.01 11.47
CA ARG A 170 -14.83 -14.06 10.08
C ARG A 170 -13.92 -13.25 9.18
N TRP A 171 -13.56 -13.79 8.04
CA TRP A 171 -12.74 -13.09 7.05
C TRP A 171 -13.49 -11.92 6.41
N ALA A 172 -12.75 -10.83 6.12
CA ALA A 172 -13.26 -9.68 5.37
C ALA A 172 -13.36 -10.03 3.87
N PRO A 173 -14.55 -10.02 3.25
CA PRO A 173 -14.69 -10.40 1.84
C PRO A 173 -13.90 -9.47 0.91
N GLY A 174 -12.85 -9.96 0.26
CA GLY A 174 -12.06 -9.16 -0.69
C GLY A 174 -11.10 -8.14 -0.05
N VAL A 175 -10.88 -8.18 1.27
CA VAL A 175 -9.80 -7.45 1.95
C VAL A 175 -8.92 -8.45 2.69
N THR A 176 -7.63 -8.44 2.37
CA THR A 176 -6.68 -9.33 3.05
C THR A 176 -6.22 -8.68 4.35
N VAL A 177 -6.39 -9.35 5.49
CA VAL A 177 -5.91 -8.85 6.79
C VAL A 177 -4.93 -9.87 7.36
N VAL A 178 -3.68 -9.48 7.52
CA VAL A 178 -2.59 -10.39 7.92
C VAL A 178 -1.68 -9.74 8.94
N MET A 179 -1.05 -10.56 9.77
CA MET A 179 0.09 -10.12 10.57
C MET A 179 1.29 -9.89 9.66
N THR A 180 2.17 -8.94 9.99
CA THR A 180 3.38 -8.64 9.20
C THR A 180 4.24 -9.89 8.93
N ARG A 181 4.35 -10.80 9.90
CA ARG A 181 5.07 -12.08 9.74
C ARG A 181 4.50 -13.02 8.66
N GLN A 182 3.23 -12.85 8.29
CA GLN A 182 2.53 -13.63 7.26
C GLN A 182 2.44 -12.87 5.93
N LEU A 183 2.89 -11.62 5.88
CA LEU A 183 2.69 -10.72 4.74
C LEU A 183 3.23 -11.30 3.44
N LEU A 184 4.49 -11.76 3.43
CA LEU A 184 5.12 -12.29 2.22
C LEU A 184 4.45 -13.58 1.72
N HIS A 185 4.03 -14.44 2.65
CA HIS A 185 3.32 -15.66 2.31
C HIS A 185 1.96 -15.32 1.70
N ALA A 186 1.19 -14.42 2.32
CA ALA A 186 -0.11 -14.00 1.81
C ALA A 186 0.00 -13.37 0.42
N VAL A 187 0.94 -12.46 0.20
CA VAL A 187 1.20 -11.84 -1.11
C VAL A 187 1.56 -12.90 -2.17
N ARG A 188 2.45 -13.85 -1.86
CA ARG A 188 2.89 -14.89 -2.80
C ARG A 188 1.81 -15.94 -3.10
N SER A 189 0.82 -16.09 -2.21
CA SER A 189 -0.30 -17.02 -2.40
C SER A 189 -1.34 -16.53 -3.42
N ILE A 190 -1.30 -15.25 -3.80
CA ILE A 190 -2.25 -14.70 -4.78
C ILE A 190 -1.82 -15.17 -6.19
N PRO A 191 -2.74 -15.74 -7.00
CA PRO A 191 -2.40 -16.20 -8.35
C PRO A 191 -1.81 -15.10 -9.23
N ALA A 192 -0.79 -15.45 -10.00
CA ALA A 192 -0.19 -14.57 -10.99
C ALA A 192 -1.15 -14.37 -12.18
N VAL A 193 -1.31 -13.11 -12.60
CA VAL A 193 -2.12 -12.71 -13.75
C VAL A 193 -1.37 -11.75 -14.69
N LEU A 194 -0.25 -11.18 -14.24
CA LEU A 194 0.63 -10.32 -15.02
C LEU A 194 1.96 -11.04 -15.27
N ASP A 195 2.49 -10.90 -16.47
CA ASP A 195 3.88 -11.26 -16.76
C ASP A 195 4.87 -10.16 -16.32
N ALA A 196 6.17 -10.41 -16.47
CA ALA A 196 7.20 -9.49 -16.02
C ALA A 196 7.21 -8.14 -16.79
N ALA A 197 6.86 -8.12 -18.07
CA ALA A 197 6.81 -6.91 -18.88
C ALA A 197 5.58 -6.06 -18.54
N GLU A 198 4.47 -6.73 -18.25
CA GLU A 198 3.23 -6.09 -17.80
C GLU A 198 3.40 -5.50 -16.39
N VAL A 199 4.07 -6.22 -15.48
CA VAL A 199 4.46 -5.69 -14.17
C VAL A 199 5.31 -4.42 -14.31
N ALA A 200 6.31 -4.44 -15.20
CA ALA A 200 7.16 -3.28 -15.45
C ALA A 200 6.35 -2.09 -16.02
N THR A 201 5.43 -2.36 -16.96
CA THR A 201 4.53 -1.34 -17.51
C THR A 201 3.65 -0.72 -16.42
N VAL A 202 3.04 -1.54 -15.56
CA VAL A 202 2.23 -1.06 -14.44
C VAL A 202 3.07 -0.19 -13.50
N TYR A 203 4.31 -0.61 -13.20
CA TYR A 203 5.22 0.14 -12.37
C TYR A 203 5.60 1.51 -12.96
N GLU A 204 5.93 1.58 -14.25
CA GLU A 204 6.33 2.83 -14.90
C GLU A 204 5.20 3.88 -14.96
N VAL A 205 3.95 3.43 -14.98
CA VAL A 205 2.80 4.32 -14.81
C VAL A 205 2.58 4.66 -13.34
N ALA A 206 2.59 3.67 -12.45
CA ALA A 206 2.34 3.82 -11.03
C ALA A 206 3.37 4.72 -10.32
N ARG A 207 4.64 4.75 -10.75
CA ARG A 207 5.68 5.58 -10.10
C ARG A 207 5.45 7.09 -10.28
N ARG A 208 4.59 7.51 -11.21
CA ARG A 208 4.32 8.93 -11.47
C ARG A 208 3.31 9.45 -10.45
N SER A 209 3.65 10.50 -9.71
CA SER A 209 2.72 11.11 -8.75
C SER A 209 1.41 11.59 -9.39
N THR A 210 1.46 12.00 -10.66
CA THR A 210 0.29 12.44 -11.44
C THR A 210 -0.69 11.32 -11.73
N THR A 211 -0.25 10.05 -11.69
CA THR A 211 -1.16 8.89 -11.81
C THR A 211 -2.20 8.94 -10.70
N TRP A 212 -1.79 9.25 -9.47
CA TRP A 212 -2.64 9.16 -8.29
C TRP A 212 -3.32 10.47 -7.90
N ASN A 213 -2.97 11.56 -8.59
CA ASN A 213 -3.61 12.86 -8.44
C ASN A 213 -3.57 13.63 -9.77
N PRO A 214 -4.36 13.22 -10.78
CA PRO A 214 -4.27 13.75 -12.14
C PRO A 214 -4.67 15.23 -12.29
N GLY A 215 -5.29 15.82 -11.25
CA GLY A 215 -5.65 17.24 -11.22
C GLY A 215 -4.62 18.15 -10.55
N ALA A 216 -3.52 17.62 -10.02
CA ALA A 216 -2.44 18.46 -9.49
C ALA A 216 -1.61 18.95 -10.67
N SER A 217 -1.75 20.23 -11.02
CA SER A 217 -0.81 20.91 -11.91
C SER A 217 0.61 20.77 -11.33
N SER A 218 1.54 20.34 -12.18
CA SER A 218 2.97 20.23 -11.88
C SER A 218 3.60 21.57 -11.55
#